data_AF-A0A967NSN2-F1
#
_entry.id   AF-A0A967NSN2-F1
#
_cell.length_a   1.000
_cell.length_b   1.000
_cell.length_c   1.000
_cell.angle_alpha   90.00
_cell.angle_beta   90.00
_cell.angle_gamma   90.00
#
_symmetry.space_group_name_H-M   'P 1'
#
loop_
_entity.id
_entity.type
_entity.pdbx_description
1 polymer ?
#
loop_
_entity_poly.entity_id
_entity_poly.type
_entity_poly.pdbx_seq_one_letter_code
_entity_poly.pdbx_strand_id
1 'polypeptide(L)' 'LVDAFSEMRKQIHHRQTALEYQALHDSLTGLANRTLLLDRLQQGIQQCARHQSALSLLI' A
#
# COMPACT_ATOMS: atom_id res chain seq x y z
N LEU A 1 -9.81 -32.71 0.72
CA LEU A 1 -8.44 -32.28 0.34
C LEU A 1 -8.45 -30.91 -0.34
N VAL A 2 -9.28 -30.71 -1.38
CA VAL A 2 -9.40 -29.43 -2.10
C VAL A 2 -9.82 -28.27 -1.18
N ASP A 3 -10.77 -28.49 -0.25
CA ASP A 3 -11.24 -27.45 0.67
C ASP A 3 -10.17 -27.00 1.66
N ALA A 4 -9.38 -27.95 2.19
CA ALA A 4 -8.27 -27.65 3.10
C ALA A 4 -7.18 -26.82 2.39
N PHE A 5 -6.90 -27.10 1.12
CA PHE A 5 -5.98 -26.30 0.31
C PHE A 5 -6.53 -24.89 0.03
N SER A 6 -7.83 -24.77 -0.27
CA SER A 6 -8.49 -23.47 -0.48
C SER A 6 -8.43 -22.61 0.79
N GLU A 7 -8.68 -23.22 1.95
CA GLU A 7 -8.64 -22.54 3.23
C GLU A 7 -7.22 -22.10 3.62
N MET A 8 -6.21 -22.96 3.39
CA MET A 8 -4.81 -22.60 3.60
C MET A 8 -4.39 -21.41 2.71
N ARG A 9 -4.81 -21.41 1.43
CA ARG A 9 -4.53 -20.28 0.52
C ARG A 9 -5.16 -18.98 1.00
N LYS A 10 -6.40 -19.02 1.49
CA LYS A 10 -7.07 -17.84 2.08
C LYS A 10 -6.31 -17.32 3.29
N GLN A 11 -5.87 -18.20 4.19
CA GLN A 11 -5.12 -17.80 5.37
C GLN A 11 -3.77 -17.15 5.01
N ILE A 12 -3.04 -17.71 4.04
CA ILE A 12 -1.78 -17.12 3.56
C ILE A 12 -2.04 -15.74 2.97
N HIS A 13 -3.07 -15.60 2.12
CA HIS A 13 -3.43 -14.32 1.52
C HIS A 13 -3.78 -13.26 2.57
N HIS A 14 -4.61 -13.61 3.56
CA HIS A 14 -4.96 -12.69 4.65
C HIS A 14 -3.75 -12.23 5.46
N ARG A 15 -2.82 -13.15 5.76
CA ARG A 15 -1.59 -12.80 6.49
C ARG A 15 -0.69 -11.90 5.65
N GLN A 16 -0.57 -12.15 4.34
CA GLN A 16 0.17 -11.25 3.44
C GLN A 16 -0.42 -9.86 3.43
N THR A 17 -1.75 -9.72 3.26
CA THR A 17 -2.40 -8.42 3.26
C THR A 17 -2.23 -7.68 4.59
N ALA A 18 -2.30 -8.40 5.72
CA ALA A 18 -2.08 -7.80 7.04
C ALA A 18 -0.62 -7.32 7.21
N LEU A 19 0.35 -8.10 6.76
CA LEU A 19 1.77 -7.71 6.78
C LEU A 19 2.06 -6.52 5.87
N GLU A 20 1.49 -6.50 4.67
CA GLU A 20 1.57 -5.36 3.75
C GLU A 20 0.96 -4.10 4.38
N TYR A 21 -0.21 -4.23 5.01
CA TYR A 21 -0.86 -3.14 5.72
C TYR A 21 0.04 -2.59 6.83
N GLN A 22 0.61 -3.45 7.68
CA GLN A 22 1.54 -3.06 8.75
C GLN A 22 2.86 -2.45 8.22
N ALA A 23 3.35 -2.91 7.07
CA ALA A 23 4.56 -2.38 6.46
C ALA A 23 4.38 -1.00 5.83
N LEU A 24 3.13 -0.62 5.51
CA LEU A 24 2.79 0.62 4.79
C LEU A 24 1.97 1.62 5.60
N HIS A 25 1.50 1.25 6.79
CA HIS A 25 0.74 2.13 7.68
C HIS A 25 1.46 2.34 9.00
N ASP A 26 1.35 3.55 9.55
CA ASP A 26 1.81 3.87 10.88
C ASP A 26 0.89 3.22 11.92
N SER A 27 1.46 2.44 12.84
CA SER A 27 0.66 1.65 13.79
C SER A 27 -0.06 2.49 14.85
N LEU A 28 0.39 3.72 15.09
CA LEU A 28 -0.21 4.61 16.09
C LEU A 28 -1.42 5.37 15.54
N THR A 29 -1.36 5.79 14.27
CA THR A 29 -2.38 6.62 13.62
C THR A 29 -3.26 5.86 12.62
N GLY A 30 -2.82 4.69 12.14
CA GLY A 30 -3.48 3.94 11.08
C GLY A 30 -3.38 4.59 9.69
N LEU A 31 -2.67 5.73 9.57
CA LEU A 31 -2.45 6.42 8.30
C LEU A 31 -1.30 5.80 7.52
N ALA A 32 -1.17 6.19 6.25
CA ALA A 32 -0.01 5.84 5.43
C ALA A 32 1.29 6.27 6.12
N ASN A 33 2.24 5.36 6.22
CA ASN A 33 3.54 5.68 6.75
C ASN A 33 4.37 6.45 5.72
N ARG A 34 5.56 6.89 6.15
CA ARG A 34 6.47 7.66 5.30
C ARG A 34 6.88 6.92 4.03
N THR A 35 7.02 5.60 4.10
CA THR A 35 7.36 4.77 2.92
C THR A 35 6.26 4.83 1.88
N LEU A 36 4.99 4.61 2.29
CA LEU A 36 3.85 4.68 1.40
C LEU A 36 3.64 6.10 0.84
N LEU A 37 3.84 7.13 1.67
CA LEU A 37 3.76 8.53 1.22
C LEU A 37 4.77 8.83 0.11
N LEU A 38 6.03 8.42 0.27
CA LEU A 38 7.09 8.65 -0.72
C LEU A 38 6.84 7.90 -2.03
N ASP A 39 6.39 6.65 -1.95
CA ASP A 39 5.99 5.87 -3.14
C ASP A 39 4.87 6.56 -3.91
N ARG A 40 3.82 7.02 -3.21
CA ARG A 40 2.72 7.78 -3.84
C ARG A 40 3.17 9.10 -4.42
N LEU A 41 4.10 9.81 -3.76
CA LEU A 41 4.66 11.06 -4.27
C LEU A 41 5.44 10.81 -5.58
N GLN A 42 6.25 9.76 -5.64
CA GLN A 42 6.98 9.38 -6.84
C GLN A 42 6.04 9.05 -8.00
N GLN A 43 4.98 8.27 -7.74
CA GLN A 43 3.95 7.96 -8.73
C GLN A 43 3.26 9.23 -9.24
N GLY A 44 2.89 10.15 -8.33
CA GLY A 44 2.26 11.42 -8.65
C GLY A 44 3.14 12.32 -9.51
N ILE A 45 4.44 12.42 -9.20
CA ILE A 45 5.43 13.16 -10.01
C ILE A 45 5.50 12.60 -11.43
N GLN A 46 5.60 11.27 -11.59
CA GLN A 46 5.63 10.63 -12.91
C GLN A 46 4.34 10.86 -13.69
N GLN A 47 3.18 10.82 -13.02
CA GLN A 47 1.90 11.11 -13.64
C GLN A 47 1.83 12.57 -14.12
N CYS A 48 2.25 13.51 -13.28
CA CYS A 48 2.28 14.95 -13.61
C CYS A 48 3.21 15.25 -14.77
N ALA A 49 4.38 14.61 -14.83
CA ALA A 49 5.30 14.72 -15.96
C ALA A 49 4.67 14.26 -17.29
N ARG A 50 3.85 13.20 -17.27
CA ARG A 50 3.17 12.68 -18.46
C ARG A 50 1.99 13.53 -18.91
N HIS A 51 1.24 14.09 -17.97
CA HIS A 51 -0.02 14.80 -18.27
C HIS A 51 0.09 16.32 -18.22
N GLN A 52 1.30 16.86 -18.01
CA GLN A 52 1.54 18.29 -17.80
C GLN A 52 0.62 18.89 -16.72
N SER A 53 0.38 18.14 -15.64
CA SER A 53 -0.40 18.58 -14.49
C SER A 53 0.51 18.97 -13.32
N ALA A 54 -0.05 19.66 -12.33
CA ALA A 54 0.66 20.02 -11.10
C ALA A 54 0.29 19.07 -9.95
N LEU A 55 1.23 18.91 -9.01
CA LEU A 55 1.05 18.20 -7.74
C LEU A 55 1.41 19.14 -6.59
N SER A 56 0.68 19.04 -5.48
CA SER A 56 0.97 19.79 -4.25
C SER A 56 1.14 18.81 -3.09
N LEU A 57 2.03 19.17 -2.16
CA LEU A 57 2.21 18.50 -0.89
C LEU A 57 1.89 19.49 0.22
N LEU A 58 1.05 19.07 1.17
CA LEU A 58 0.78 19.81 2.40
C LEU A 58 1.45 19.07 3.56
N ILE A 59 2.16 19.81 4.40
CA ILE A 59 2.85 19.32 5.60
C ILE A 59 2.38 20.06 6.84
#